data_AF-G2DZF8-F1
#
_entry.id   AF-G2DZF8-F1
#
_cell.length_a   1.000
_cell.length_b   1.000
_cell.length_c   1.000
_cell.angle_alpha   90.00
_cell.angle_beta   90.00
_cell.angle_gamma   90.00
#
_symmetry.space_group_name_H-M   'P 1'
#
loop_
_entity.id
_entity.type
_entity.pdbx_description
1 polymer ?
#
loop_
_entity_poly.entity_id
_entity_poly.type
_entity_poly.pdbx_seq_one_letter_code
_entity_poly.pdbx_strand_id
1 'polypeptide(L)' 'MSVKQLQAIWELCRQGFPITADDAARCWNKGAPFEPEEESHLDKPLENLIEQCNWEIEKEHSKI' A
#
# COMPACT_ATOMS: atom_id res chain seq x y z
N MET A 1 0.42 -11.48 1.30
CA MET A 1 1.13 -10.18 1.20
C MET A 1 2.50 -10.36 0.59
N SER A 2 2.90 -9.46 -0.31
CA SER A 2 4.22 -9.43 -0.96
C SER A 2 5.27 -8.72 -0.09
N VAL A 3 6.56 -8.90 -0.42
CA VAL A 3 7.67 -8.21 0.27
C VAL A 3 7.54 -6.69 0.14
N LYS A 4 7.05 -6.19 -1.00
CA LYS A 4 6.85 -4.74 -1.22
C LYS A 4 5.72 -4.19 -0.38
N GLN A 5 4.62 -4.93 -0.22
CA GLN A 5 3.53 -4.55 0.67
C GLN A 5 3.99 -4.44 2.12
N LEU A 6 4.84 -5.38 2.58
CA LEU A 6 5.47 -5.29 3.91
C LEU A 6 6.39 -4.08 4.03
N GLN A 7 7.17 -3.77 3.00
CA GLN A 7 8.03 -2.58 2.95
C GLN A 7 7.21 -1.29 3.01
N ALA A 8 6.09 -1.21 2.28
CA ALA A 8 5.22 -0.04 2.29
C ALA A 8 4.56 0.19 3.65
N ILE A 9 4.10 -0.87 4.32
CA ILE A 9 3.57 -0.80 5.70
C ILE A 9 4.64 -0.28 6.67
N TRP A 10 5.86 -0.82 6.58
CA TRP A 10 6.95 -0.38 7.42
C TRP A 10 7.27 1.10 7.20
N GLU A 11 7.29 1.55 5.95
CA GLU A 11 7.59 2.91 5.56
C GLU A 11 6.50 3.90 6.03
N LEU A 12 5.22 3.52 5.91
CA LEU A 12 4.09 4.28 6.48
C LEU A 12 4.24 4.45 8.00
N CYS A 13 4.53 3.36 8.72
CA CYS A 13 4.79 3.42 10.16
C CYS A 13 6.01 4.31 10.50
N ARG A 14 7.09 4.21 9.71
CA ARG A 14 8.32 4.99 9.90
C ARG A 14 8.09 6.49 9.72
N GLN A 15 7.22 6.87 8.79
CA GLN A 15 6.89 8.27 8.51
C GLN A 15 5.80 8.83 9.43
N GLY A 16 5.23 8.02 10.33
CA GLY A 16 4.25 8.47 11.33
C GLY A 16 2.79 8.29 10.93
N PHE A 17 2.52 7.40 9.97
CA PHE A 17 1.17 7.08 9.48
C PHE A 17 0.71 5.66 9.88
N PRO A 18 0.66 5.29 11.18
CA PRO A 18 0.34 3.93 11.60
C PRO A 18 -1.10 3.50 11.26
N ILE A 19 -2.06 4.43 11.29
CA ILE A 19 -3.46 4.15 10.93
C ILE A 19 -3.55 3.82 9.44
N THR A 20 -2.92 4.64 8.60
CA THR A 20 -2.80 4.41 7.16
C THR A 20 -2.10 3.08 6.84
N ALA A 21 -1.10 2.70 7.63
CA ALA A 21 -0.43 1.40 7.51
C ALA A 21 -1.38 0.22 7.80
N ASP A 22 -2.20 0.32 8.84
CA ASP A 22 -3.21 -0.69 9.18
C ASP A 22 -4.28 -0.81 8.09
N ASP A 23 -4.73 0.31 7.52
CA ASP A 23 -5.69 0.30 6.41
C ASP A 23 -5.09 -0.27 5.12
N ALA A 24 -3.87 0.10 4.77
CA ALA A 24 -3.14 -0.50 3.65
C ALA A 24 -3.00 -2.03 3.83
N ALA A 25 -2.62 -2.48 5.02
CA ALA A 25 -2.53 -3.90 5.34
C ALA A 25 -3.89 -4.61 5.21
N ARG A 26 -4.98 -3.98 5.65
CA ARG A 26 -6.34 -4.53 5.54
C ARG A 26 -6.80 -4.64 4.09
N CYS A 27 -6.53 -3.63 3.26
CA CYS A 27 -6.88 -3.66 1.83
C CYS A 27 -6.09 -4.76 1.11
N TRP A 28 -4.76 -4.76 1.21
CA TRP A 28 -3.93 -5.73 0.50
C TRP A 28 -4.15 -7.18 0.96
N ASN A 29 -4.43 -7.42 2.24
CA ASN A 29 -4.79 -8.77 2.71
C ASN A 29 -6.11 -9.28 2.13
N LYS A 30 -7.01 -8.40 1.72
CA LYS A 30 -8.27 -8.74 1.05
C LYS A 30 -8.13 -8.83 -0.47
N GLY A 31 -6.94 -8.60 -1.02
CA GLY A 31 -6.76 -8.47 -2.46
C GLY A 31 -7.39 -7.19 -3.01
N ALA A 32 -7.52 -6.14 -2.21
CA ALA A 32 -8.01 -4.85 -2.66
C ALA A 32 -6.85 -3.84 -2.77
N PRO A 33 -6.85 -2.95 -3.77
CA PRO A 33 -5.93 -1.82 -3.80
C PRO A 33 -6.20 -0.89 -2.61
N PHE A 34 -5.17 -0.19 -2.17
CA PHE A 34 -5.21 0.79 -1.10
C PHE A 34 -5.04 2.19 -1.69
N GLU A 35 -5.99 3.08 -1.42
CA GLU A 35 -5.93 4.47 -1.84
C GLU A 35 -5.81 5.35 -0.59
N PRO A 36 -4.67 6.05 -0.38
CA PRO A 36 -4.50 6.92 0.77
C PRO A 36 -5.40 8.16 0.64
N GLU A 37 -6.19 8.45 1.67
CA GLU A 37 -7.10 9.62 1.66
C GLU A 37 -6.36 10.97 1.59
N GLU A 38 -5.11 11.02 2.02
CA GLU A 38 -4.26 12.21 2.04
C GLU A 38 -2.94 11.98 1.29
N GLU A 39 -3.00 11.86 -0.03
CA GLU A 39 -1.80 11.78 -0.90
C GLU A 39 -0.81 12.93 -0.60
N SER A 40 -1.29 14.12 -0.21
CA SER A 40 -0.48 15.32 -0.01
C SER A 40 0.59 15.25 1.08
N HIS A 41 0.59 14.22 1.93
CA HIS A 41 1.53 14.08 3.05
C HIS A 41 2.53 12.94 2.88
N LEU A 42 2.34 12.06 1.89
CA LEU A 42 3.28 10.98 1.62
C LEU A 42 4.45 11.51 0.79
N ASP A 43 5.65 11.00 1.05
CA ASP A 43 6.75 11.29 0.14
C ASP A 43 6.58 10.51 -1.18
N LYS A 44 7.04 11.12 -2.27
CA LYS A 44 6.94 10.53 -3.61
C LYS A 44 7.48 9.09 -3.71
N PRO A 45 8.56 8.70 -3.01
CA PRO A 45 8.99 7.30 -2.97
C PRO A 45 7.94 6.34 -2.39
N LEU A 46 7.26 6.74 -1.31
CA LEU A 46 6.21 5.93 -0.69
C LEU A 46 4.95 5.85 -1.56
N GLU A 47 4.55 6.95 -2.20
CA GLU A 47 3.44 6.95 -3.17
C GLU A 47 3.70 5.94 -4.29
N ASN A 48 4.86 6.00 -4.95
CA ASN A 48 5.22 5.07 -6.02
C ASN A 48 5.24 3.61 -5.52
N LEU A 49 5.65 3.37 -4.27
CA LEU A 49 5.67 2.04 -3.68
C LEU A 49 4.25 1.52 -3.44
N ILE A 50 3.32 2.38 -2.99
CA ILE A 50 1.91 2.05 -2.81
C ILE A 50 1.25 1.75 -4.16
N GLU A 51 1.48 2.59 -5.19
CA GLU A 51 1.02 2.34 -6.55
C GLU A 51 1.51 0.98 -7.08
N GLN A 52 2.78 0.66 -6.85
CA GLN A 52 3.34 -0.63 -7.24
C GLN A 52 2.65 -1.81 -6.51
N CYS A 53 2.34 -1.66 -5.22
CA CYS A 53 1.62 -2.67 -4.45
C CYS A 53 0.20 -2.87 -4.99
N ASN A 54 -0.49 -1.79 -5.35
CA ASN A 54 -1.84 -1.84 -5.94
C ASN A 54 -1.83 -2.52 -7.31
N TRP A 55 -0.87 -2.19 -8.17
CA TRP A 55 -0.71 -2.84 -9.47
C TRP A 55 -0.48 -4.36 -9.35
N GLU A 56 0.31 -4.80 -8.35
CA GLU A 56 0.51 -6.23 -8.07
C GLU A 56 -0.83 -6.94 -7.76
N ILE A 57 -1.68 -6.31 -6.95
CA ILE A 57 -3.02 -6.82 -6.62
C ILE A 57 -3.92 -6.90 -7.87
N GLU A 58 -4.01 -5.84 -8.65
CA GLU A 58 -4.84 -5.79 -9.86
C GLU A 58 -4.44 -6.85 -10.89
N LYS A 59 -3.13 -7.10 -11.01
CA LYS A 59 -2.59 -8.13 -11.89
C LYS A 59 -2.90 -9.54 -11.41
N GLU A 60 -2.95 -9.78 -10.11
CA GLU A 60 -3.39 -11.07 -9.57
C GLU A 60 -4.87 -11.32 -9.84
N HIS A 61 -5.70 -10.27 -9.76
CA HIS A 61 -7.13 -10.36 -10.04
C HIS A 61 -7.44 -10.56 -11.54
N SER A 62 -6.64 -9.98 -12.43
CA SER A 62 -6.83 -10.10 -13.89
C SER A 62 -6.46 -11.49 -14.46
N LYS A 63 -5.97 -12.41 -13.63
CA LYS A 63 -5.62 -13.80 -14.04
C LYS A 63 -6.74 -14.82 -13.76
N ILE A 64 -7.88 -14.37 -13.25
CA ILE A 64 -9.07 -15.16 -12.93
C ILE A 64 -10.10 -14.94 -14.04
#